data_AF-A0A2V9X8U3-F1
#
_entry.id   AF-A0A2V9X8U3-F1
#
_cell.length_a   1.000
_cell.length_b   1.000
_cell.length_c   1.000
_cell.angle_alpha   90.00
_cell.angle_beta   90.00
_cell.angle_gamma   90.00
#
_symmetry.space_group_name_H-M   'P 1'
#
loop_
_entity.id
_entity.type
_entity.pdbx_description
1 polymer ?
#
loop_
_entity_poly.entity_id
_entity_poly.type
_entity_poly.pdbx_seq_one_letter_code
_entity_poly.pdbx_strand_id
1 'polypeptide(L)'
;MKRVALLTLLALALPLAAFADSIDTTNSGGTLTGSSAGLTLAGSELIAANGLNGLGLVTGDLGSVSFSTGALMAGGSLQMGGTFAAGGSFLITGNGTNGIPNGAIFSGTFSGPATWTLVTLANGTHNYTLSGAVNGTWYNGSAVFGATTQLTINTGRGFFNGTTSISSGDTNIVTSVPEPGTLGLLGTGLVGIAGAMHRKFKS
;
A
#
# COMPACT_ATOMS: atom_id res chain seq x y z
N MET A 1 16.39 -28.80 32.57
CA MET A 1 16.94 -28.68 31.19
C MET A 1 15.88 -28.61 30.09
N LYS A 2 14.78 -29.38 30.14
CA LYS A 2 13.70 -29.35 29.12
C LYS A 2 13.03 -27.97 28.88
N ARG A 3 12.86 -27.16 29.95
CA ARG A 3 12.28 -25.81 29.85
C ARG A 3 13.23 -24.78 29.21
N VAL A 4 14.55 -24.95 29.39
CA VAL A 4 15.57 -24.05 28.81
C VAL A 4 15.69 -24.30 27.31
N ALA A 5 15.66 -25.56 26.86
CA ALA A 5 15.68 -25.91 25.44
C ALA A 5 14.45 -25.39 24.67
N LEU A 6 13.27 -25.41 25.30
CA LEU A 6 12.03 -24.88 24.71
C LEU A 6 12.09 -23.34 24.61
N LEU A 7 12.61 -22.67 25.64
CA LEU A 7 12.80 -21.21 25.64
C LEU A 7 13.86 -20.75 24.65
N THR A 8 14.96 -21.50 24.48
CA THR A 8 15.97 -21.20 23.46
C THR A 8 15.45 -21.40 22.04
N LEU A 9 14.60 -22.42 21.83
CA LEU A 9 13.98 -22.66 20.51
C LEU A 9 12.91 -21.60 20.19
N LEU A 10 12.14 -21.17 21.19
CA LEU A 10 11.22 -20.04 21.06
C LEU A 10 11.99 -18.74 20.78
N ALA A 11 13.10 -18.51 21.48
CA ALA A 11 14.01 -17.38 21.27
C ALA A 11 14.71 -17.39 19.90
N LEU A 12 14.88 -18.56 19.28
CA LEU A 12 15.35 -18.70 17.90
C LEU A 12 14.24 -18.49 16.86
N ALA A 13 12.97 -18.64 17.23
CA ALA A 13 11.81 -18.36 16.37
C ALA A 13 11.34 -16.90 16.47
N LEU A 14 11.64 -16.23 17.59
CA LEU A 14 11.35 -14.81 17.83
C LEU A 14 11.94 -13.82 16.79
N PRO A 15 13.13 -14.02 16.18
CA PRO A 15 13.71 -13.09 15.21
C PRO A 15 12.99 -13.08 13.84
N LEU A 16 12.10 -14.04 13.56
CA LEU A 16 11.37 -14.10 12.29
C LEU A 16 10.00 -13.41 12.35
N ALA A 17 9.57 -12.98 13.54
CA ALA A 17 8.25 -12.38 13.77
C ALA A 17 8.27 -10.84 13.84
N ALA A 18 9.42 -10.20 13.60
CA ALA A 18 9.64 -8.85 14.11
C ALA A 18 10.25 -7.87 13.09
N PHE A 19 9.74 -7.79 11.86
CA PHE A 19 9.81 -6.55 11.06
C PHE A 19 8.61 -6.48 10.12
N ALA A 20 7.47 -5.99 10.62
CA ALA A 20 6.49 -5.39 9.73
C ALA A 20 7.07 -4.02 9.35
N ASP A 21 7.61 -3.91 8.15
CA ASP A 21 8.09 -2.63 7.63
C ASP A 21 6.91 -1.94 6.92
N SER A 22 6.60 -0.72 7.32
CA SER A 22 5.60 0.12 6.67
C SER A 22 6.32 1.18 5.86
N ILE A 23 6.03 1.23 4.57
CA ILE A 23 6.58 2.25 3.69
C ILE A 23 5.48 3.28 3.45
N ASP A 24 5.73 4.52 3.88
CA ASP A 24 4.83 5.64 3.66
C ASP A 24 5.39 6.51 2.55
N THR A 25 4.57 6.79 1.55
CA THR A 25 4.94 7.64 0.41
C THR A 25 3.93 8.77 0.26
N THR A 26 4.43 9.98 0.08
CA THR A 26 3.61 11.17 -0.13
C THR A 26 3.92 11.75 -1.51
N ASN A 27 2.87 12.05 -2.26
CA ASN A 27 2.97 12.68 -3.57
C ASN A 27 2.22 14.02 -3.60
N SER A 28 2.63 14.90 -4.50
CA SER A 28 2.07 16.24 -4.65
C SER A 28 1.99 16.64 -6.12
N GLY A 29 1.03 17.52 -6.42
CA GLY A 29 0.81 18.01 -7.78
C GLY A 29 0.45 16.92 -8.78
N GLY A 30 0.39 17.28 -10.06
CA GLY A 30 -0.12 16.42 -11.12
C GLY A 30 -1.59 16.66 -11.44
N THR A 31 -2.06 16.01 -12.49
CA THR A 31 -3.40 16.20 -13.05
C THR A 31 -4.20 14.93 -12.87
N LEU A 32 -5.30 15.02 -12.13
CA LEU A 32 -6.32 13.99 -12.10
C LEU A 32 -7.32 14.25 -13.22
N THR A 33 -7.51 13.26 -14.08
CA THR A 33 -8.53 13.25 -15.13
C THR A 33 -9.51 12.12 -14.88
N GLY A 34 -10.78 12.27 -15.26
CA GLY A 34 -11.82 11.33 -14.86
C GLY A 34 -13.05 11.33 -15.76
N SER A 35 -13.61 10.14 -15.97
CA SER A 35 -14.92 9.92 -16.59
C SER A 35 -15.62 8.73 -15.92
N SER A 36 -16.77 8.31 -16.44
CA SER A 36 -17.39 7.05 -16.01
C SER A 36 -16.50 5.82 -16.26
N ALA A 37 -15.49 5.93 -17.13
CA ALA A 37 -14.51 4.86 -17.36
C ALA A 37 -13.46 4.72 -16.24
N GLY A 38 -13.35 5.69 -15.33
CA GLY A 38 -12.36 5.69 -14.25
C GLY A 38 -11.67 7.04 -14.05
N LEU A 39 -10.82 7.11 -13.03
CA LEU A 39 -9.90 8.22 -12.76
C LEU A 39 -8.48 7.84 -13.15
N THR A 40 -7.72 8.80 -13.66
CA THR A 40 -6.30 8.67 -14.00
C THR A 40 -5.52 9.85 -13.44
N LEU A 41 -4.50 9.56 -12.63
CA LEU A 41 -3.53 10.53 -12.14
C LEU A 41 -2.23 10.43 -12.95
N ALA A 42 -1.80 11.55 -13.51
CA ALA A 42 -0.53 11.67 -14.23
C ALA A 42 0.25 12.91 -13.78
N GLY A 43 1.58 12.83 -13.86
CA GLY A 43 2.48 13.94 -13.54
C GLY A 43 2.53 14.33 -12.06
N SER A 44 2.15 13.41 -11.16
CA SER A 44 2.29 13.64 -9.72
C SER A 44 3.70 13.33 -9.27
N GLU A 45 4.30 14.23 -8.50
CA GLU A 45 5.66 14.12 -7.99
C GLU A 45 5.67 13.34 -6.67
N LEU A 46 6.57 12.37 -6.53
CA LEU A 46 6.84 11.73 -5.25
C LEU A 46 7.73 12.65 -4.44
N ILE A 47 7.19 13.23 -3.36
CA ILE A 47 7.87 14.26 -2.57
C ILE A 47 8.45 13.75 -1.26
N ALA A 48 7.95 12.61 -0.76
CA ALA A 48 8.47 11.97 0.43
C ALA A 48 8.33 10.45 0.36
N ALA A 49 9.31 9.75 0.92
CA ALA A 49 9.28 8.31 1.16
C ALA A 49 9.91 8.02 2.54
N ASN A 50 9.23 7.26 3.37
CA ASN A 50 9.69 6.86 4.70
C ASN A 50 9.71 5.33 4.79
N GLY A 51 10.77 4.76 5.35
CA GLY A 51 10.93 3.30 5.51
C GLY A 51 11.44 2.58 4.26
N LEU A 52 11.45 3.21 3.08
CA LEU A 52 11.93 2.56 1.86
C LEU A 52 13.41 2.17 2.01
N ASN A 53 13.73 0.88 1.83
CA ASN A 53 15.08 0.32 1.99
C ASN A 53 15.66 0.45 3.40
N GLY A 54 14.81 0.53 4.42
CA GLY A 54 15.24 0.79 5.80
C GLY A 54 15.81 2.20 5.99
N LEU A 55 15.60 3.11 5.03
CA LEU A 55 15.87 4.53 5.20
C LEU A 55 14.82 5.14 6.13
N GLY A 56 15.19 6.23 6.81
CA GLY A 56 14.22 7.10 7.47
C GLY A 56 13.42 7.92 6.46
N LEU A 57 12.85 9.03 6.91
CA LEU A 57 12.16 9.97 6.03
C LEU A 57 13.14 10.60 5.03
N VAL A 58 12.88 10.39 3.74
CA VAL A 58 13.54 11.05 2.60
C VAL A 58 12.54 12.00 1.96
N THR A 59 12.97 13.21 1.61
CA THR A 59 12.12 14.24 0.99
C THR A 59 12.84 14.90 -0.20
N GLY A 60 12.09 15.39 -1.18
CA GLY A 60 12.60 16.13 -2.34
C GLY A 60 11.91 15.68 -3.64
N ASP A 61 12.50 15.97 -4.80
CA ASP A 61 12.10 15.30 -6.03
C ASP A 61 12.64 13.87 -5.98
N LEU A 62 11.76 12.91 -5.70
CA LEU A 62 12.13 11.49 -5.57
C LEU A 62 11.61 10.66 -6.74
N GLY A 63 10.87 11.25 -7.68
CA GLY A 63 10.25 10.59 -8.80
C GLY A 63 8.76 10.92 -8.93
N SER A 64 7.92 9.93 -9.25
CA SER A 64 6.52 10.16 -9.58
C SER A 64 5.57 9.08 -9.09
N VAL A 65 4.31 9.48 -8.92
CA VAL A 65 3.16 8.59 -8.66
C VAL A 65 2.17 8.73 -9.80
N SER A 66 1.69 7.60 -10.31
CA SER A 66 0.62 7.56 -11.31
C SER A 66 -0.32 6.40 -11.03
N PHE A 67 -1.60 6.57 -11.34
CA PHE A 67 -2.57 5.50 -11.19
C PHE A 67 -3.72 5.63 -12.18
N SER A 68 -4.41 4.52 -12.38
CA SER A 68 -5.76 4.49 -12.95
C SER A 68 -6.66 3.62 -12.08
N THR A 69 -7.94 3.98 -11.95
CA THR A 69 -8.95 3.15 -11.27
C THR A 69 -9.70 2.27 -12.28
N GLY A 70 -10.53 1.34 -11.78
CA GLY A 70 -11.59 0.74 -12.61
C GLY A 70 -12.69 1.74 -12.95
N ALA A 71 -13.71 1.28 -13.68
CA ALA A 71 -14.86 2.09 -14.08
C ALA A 71 -15.73 2.51 -12.88
N LEU A 72 -16.38 3.67 -13.00
CA LEU A 72 -17.33 4.17 -12.01
C LEU A 72 -18.53 3.22 -11.97
N MET A 73 -18.85 2.70 -10.79
CA MET A 73 -19.96 1.80 -10.58
C MET A 73 -21.30 2.52 -10.75
N ALA A 74 -22.32 1.77 -11.17
CA ALA A 74 -23.66 2.29 -11.38
C ALA A 74 -24.20 2.99 -10.12
N GLY A 75 -24.80 4.15 -10.30
CA GLY A 75 -25.29 5.00 -9.21
C GLY A 75 -24.26 5.97 -8.63
N GLY A 76 -22.99 5.88 -9.03
CA GLY A 76 -21.95 6.86 -8.68
C GLY A 76 -21.98 8.13 -9.55
N SER A 77 -21.40 9.21 -9.05
CA SER A 77 -21.19 10.47 -9.75
C SER A 77 -19.80 11.02 -9.46
N LEU A 78 -19.11 11.51 -10.49
CA LEU A 78 -17.82 12.18 -10.28
C LEU A 78 -17.98 13.49 -9.49
N GLN A 79 -19.15 14.14 -9.60
CA GLN A 79 -19.44 15.39 -8.90
C GLN A 79 -19.97 15.15 -7.49
N MET A 80 -20.75 14.09 -7.26
CA MET A 80 -21.41 13.85 -5.97
C MET A 80 -20.75 12.74 -5.14
N GLY A 81 -19.71 12.10 -5.66
CA GLY A 81 -19.10 10.92 -5.06
C GLY A 81 -19.61 9.62 -5.67
N GLY A 82 -18.86 8.54 -5.45
CA GLY A 82 -19.19 7.22 -5.96
C GLY A 82 -18.10 6.19 -5.64
N THR A 83 -18.22 5.03 -6.27
CA THR A 83 -17.26 3.95 -6.09
C THR A 83 -16.78 3.48 -7.46
N PHE A 84 -15.47 3.32 -7.61
CA PHE A 84 -14.86 2.73 -8.79
C PHE A 84 -14.62 1.25 -8.56
N ALA A 85 -14.79 0.44 -9.59
CA ALA A 85 -14.47 -0.99 -9.54
C ALA A 85 -12.97 -1.22 -9.28
N ALA A 86 -12.64 -2.42 -8.80
CA ALA A 86 -11.26 -2.87 -8.68
C ALA A 86 -10.54 -2.91 -10.05
N GLY A 87 -9.21 -2.97 -10.03
CA GLY A 87 -8.35 -3.01 -11.21
C GLY A 87 -7.61 -1.71 -11.45
N GLY A 88 -7.43 -1.36 -12.73
CA GLY A 88 -6.60 -0.23 -13.14
C GLY A 88 -5.11 -0.47 -12.90
N SER A 89 -4.37 0.56 -12.49
CA SER A 89 -2.94 0.51 -12.23
C SER A 89 -2.56 1.45 -11.09
N PHE A 90 -1.48 1.15 -10.38
CA PHE A 90 -0.87 2.03 -9.39
C PHE A 90 0.64 1.86 -9.48
N LEU A 91 1.34 2.92 -9.86
CA LEU A 91 2.77 2.89 -10.16
C LEU A 91 3.46 4.03 -9.42
N ILE A 92 4.45 3.66 -8.60
CA ILE A 92 5.40 4.60 -8.03
C ILE A 92 6.73 4.38 -8.75
N THR A 93 7.30 5.44 -9.31
CA THR A 93 8.58 5.42 -10.03
C THR A 93 9.55 6.31 -9.28
N GLY A 94 10.70 5.77 -8.90
CA GLY A 94 11.78 6.55 -8.31
C GLY A 94 12.74 7.11 -9.38
N ASN A 95 13.41 8.21 -9.07
CA ASN A 95 14.32 8.90 -9.99
C ASN A 95 15.82 8.59 -9.74
N GLY A 96 16.15 7.73 -8.77
CA GLY A 96 17.54 7.40 -8.43
C GLY A 96 18.21 8.31 -7.40
N THR A 97 17.52 9.35 -6.92
CA THR A 97 18.08 10.36 -6.01
C THR A 97 17.91 9.96 -4.55
N ASN A 98 18.83 10.39 -3.68
CA ASN A 98 18.74 10.21 -2.22
C ASN A 98 18.54 8.76 -1.74
N GLY A 99 19.08 7.79 -2.49
CA GLY A 99 18.97 6.36 -2.16
C GLY A 99 17.65 5.70 -2.60
N ILE A 100 16.75 6.46 -3.23
CA ILE A 100 15.56 5.91 -3.89
C ILE A 100 16.00 5.21 -5.19
N PRO A 101 15.54 3.97 -5.48
CA PRO A 101 15.89 3.30 -6.73
C PRO A 101 15.41 4.07 -7.96
N ASN A 102 16.11 3.91 -9.09
CA ASN A 102 15.69 4.45 -10.38
C ASN A 102 14.76 3.47 -11.11
N GLY A 103 13.60 3.92 -11.56
CA GLY A 103 12.59 3.11 -12.24
C GLY A 103 11.41 2.76 -11.34
N ALA A 104 10.62 1.76 -11.72
CA ALA A 104 9.42 1.36 -10.99
C ALA A 104 9.81 0.82 -9.60
N ILE A 105 9.48 1.57 -8.53
CA ILE A 105 9.72 1.14 -7.15
C ILE A 105 8.57 0.31 -6.61
N PHE A 106 7.34 0.61 -7.02
CA PHE A 106 6.14 -0.16 -6.70
C PHE A 106 5.23 -0.24 -7.92
N SER A 107 4.76 -1.45 -8.25
CA SER A 107 3.79 -1.67 -9.31
C SER A 107 2.62 -2.51 -8.80
N GLY A 108 1.40 -2.01 -8.96
CA GLY A 108 0.21 -2.63 -8.41
C GLY A 108 -1.09 -2.23 -9.10
N THR A 109 -2.20 -2.64 -8.50
CA THR A 109 -3.57 -2.36 -8.96
C THR A 109 -4.50 -2.20 -7.74
N PHE A 110 -5.64 -1.52 -7.92
CA PHE A 110 -6.65 -1.48 -6.86
C PHE A 110 -7.25 -2.87 -6.67
N SER A 111 -7.05 -3.43 -5.48
CA SER A 111 -7.45 -4.79 -5.11
C SER A 111 -8.94 -4.94 -4.83
N GLY A 112 -9.60 -3.82 -4.54
CA GLY A 112 -11.02 -3.72 -4.27
C GLY A 112 -11.57 -2.39 -4.79
N PRO A 113 -12.85 -2.09 -4.53
CA PRO A 113 -13.45 -0.85 -4.98
C PRO A 113 -12.75 0.38 -4.35
N ALA A 114 -12.49 1.41 -5.16
CA ALA A 114 -11.97 2.68 -4.68
C ALA A 114 -13.11 3.67 -4.47
N THR A 115 -13.19 4.29 -3.29
CA THR A 115 -14.28 5.19 -2.91
C THR A 115 -13.89 6.64 -3.17
N TRP A 116 -14.77 7.37 -3.84
CA TRP A 116 -14.67 8.79 -4.16
C TRP A 116 -15.70 9.57 -3.34
N THR A 117 -15.26 10.33 -2.36
CA THR A 117 -16.14 11.05 -1.44
C THR A 117 -16.03 12.56 -1.63
N LEU A 118 -17.17 13.22 -1.79
CA LEU A 118 -17.27 14.68 -1.76
C LEU A 118 -17.56 15.16 -0.32
N VAL A 119 -16.86 16.20 0.10
CA VAL A 119 -17.18 17.02 1.27
C VAL A 119 -17.27 18.48 0.85
N THR A 120 -18.41 19.12 1.10
CA THR A 120 -18.55 20.58 0.97
C THR A 120 -18.17 21.24 2.28
N LEU A 121 -17.15 22.09 2.25
CA LEU A 121 -16.66 22.83 3.41
C LEU A 121 -17.55 24.04 3.71
N ALA A 122 -17.44 24.57 4.94
CA ALA A 122 -18.24 25.72 5.39
C ALA A 122 -18.03 27.00 4.54
N ASN A 123 -16.88 27.14 3.88
CA ASN A 123 -16.59 28.24 2.95
C ASN A 123 -17.19 28.03 1.54
N GLY A 124 -17.97 26.95 1.35
CA GLY A 124 -18.60 26.60 0.08
C GLY A 124 -17.65 26.00 -0.96
N THR A 125 -16.42 25.62 -0.57
CA THR A 125 -15.52 24.85 -1.45
C THR A 125 -15.73 23.36 -1.32
N HIS A 126 -15.36 22.60 -2.35
CA HIS A 126 -15.54 21.16 -2.44
C HIS A 126 -14.20 20.44 -2.33
N ASN A 127 -14.09 19.57 -1.33
CA ASN A 127 -13.01 18.62 -1.18
C ASN A 127 -13.45 17.25 -1.66
N TYR A 128 -12.60 16.59 -2.44
CA TYR A 128 -12.79 15.21 -2.83
C TYR A 128 -11.66 14.36 -2.30
N THR A 129 -12.01 13.15 -1.86
CA THR A 129 -11.06 12.15 -1.41
C THR A 129 -11.29 10.85 -2.16
N LEU A 130 -10.25 10.35 -2.84
CA LEU A 130 -10.20 8.99 -3.35
C LEU A 130 -9.50 8.13 -2.31
N SER A 131 -10.09 7.00 -1.92
CA SER A 131 -9.44 6.02 -1.05
C SER A 131 -9.66 4.61 -1.55
N GLY A 132 -8.63 3.78 -1.50
CA GLY A 132 -8.72 2.39 -1.93
C GLY A 132 -7.56 1.54 -1.44
N ALA A 133 -7.74 0.22 -1.51
CA ALA A 133 -6.70 -0.75 -1.20
C ALA A 133 -5.97 -1.19 -2.47
N VAL A 134 -4.64 -1.24 -2.45
CA VAL A 134 -3.77 -1.58 -3.57
C VAL A 134 -3.00 -2.85 -3.24
N ASN A 135 -2.95 -3.77 -4.19
CA ASN A 135 -2.04 -4.92 -4.16
C ASN A 135 -0.99 -4.75 -5.25
N GLY A 136 0.23 -5.20 -4.99
CA GLY A 136 1.32 -5.01 -5.95
C GLY A 136 2.61 -5.69 -5.55
N THR A 137 3.70 -5.21 -6.12
CA THR A 137 5.03 -5.75 -5.90
C THR A 137 6.03 -4.60 -5.84
N TRP A 138 6.91 -4.66 -4.84
CA TRP A 138 8.07 -3.80 -4.73
C TRP A 138 9.14 -4.18 -5.76
N TYR A 139 10.02 -3.24 -6.11
CA TYR A 139 11.13 -3.47 -7.06
C TYR A 139 12.09 -4.60 -6.66
N ASN A 140 12.12 -4.96 -5.37
CA ASN A 140 12.88 -6.10 -4.85
C ASN A 140 12.15 -7.46 -4.99
N GLY A 141 10.97 -7.48 -5.61
CA GLY A 141 10.14 -8.68 -5.80
C GLY A 141 9.18 -9.00 -4.66
N SER A 142 9.18 -8.22 -3.57
CA SER A 142 8.29 -8.47 -2.42
C SER A 142 6.84 -8.14 -2.78
N ALA A 143 5.94 -9.10 -2.57
CA ALA A 143 4.51 -8.88 -2.77
C ALA A 143 3.90 -8.02 -1.65
N VAL A 144 2.91 -7.22 -2.02
CA VAL A 144 2.16 -6.34 -1.12
C VAL A 144 0.69 -6.63 -1.27
N PHE A 145 0.02 -6.77 -0.13
CA PHE A 145 -1.42 -6.99 -0.06
C PHE A 145 -2.06 -5.96 0.89
N GLY A 146 -3.04 -5.22 0.38
CA GLY A 146 -3.89 -4.34 1.17
C GLY A 146 -3.27 -2.99 1.53
N ALA A 147 -2.31 -2.48 0.75
CA ALA A 147 -1.79 -1.13 0.97
C ALA A 147 -2.92 -0.10 0.82
N THR A 148 -2.97 0.92 1.66
CA THR A 148 -4.01 1.95 1.58
C THR A 148 -3.47 3.18 0.87
N THR A 149 -4.17 3.65 -0.15
CA THR A 149 -3.90 4.93 -0.80
C THR A 149 -5.04 5.90 -0.55
N GLN A 150 -4.70 7.18 -0.35
CA GLN A 150 -5.62 8.28 -0.21
C GLN A 150 -5.13 9.48 -1.04
N LEU A 151 -6.00 10.03 -1.87
CA LEU A 151 -5.73 11.25 -2.64
C LEU A 151 -6.74 12.32 -2.24
N THR A 152 -6.28 13.54 -1.98
CA THR A 152 -7.15 14.67 -1.65
C THR A 152 -7.02 15.82 -2.64
N ILE A 153 -8.17 16.38 -3.01
CA ILE A 153 -8.29 17.42 -4.02
C ILE A 153 -9.28 18.48 -3.53
N ASN A 154 -9.01 19.75 -3.82
CA ASN A 154 -9.97 20.84 -3.66
C ASN A 154 -10.27 21.45 -5.04
N THR A 155 -11.54 21.48 -5.45
CA THR A 155 -11.96 22.04 -6.75
C THR A 155 -12.49 23.47 -6.63
N GLY A 156 -12.21 24.16 -5.52
CA GLY A 156 -12.80 25.44 -5.20
C GLY A 156 -14.32 25.33 -5.04
N ARG A 157 -15.06 26.32 -5.54
CA ARG A 157 -16.53 26.37 -5.43
C ARG A 157 -17.26 25.59 -6.55
N GLY A 158 -16.52 25.02 -7.50
CA GLY A 158 -17.07 24.18 -8.56
C GLY A 158 -16.99 22.70 -8.20
N PHE A 159 -17.86 21.88 -8.77
CA PHE A 159 -17.74 20.43 -8.67
C PHE A 159 -16.61 19.90 -9.57
N PHE A 160 -16.13 18.69 -9.29
CA PHE A 160 -15.18 18.01 -10.16
C PHE A 160 -15.82 17.80 -11.55
N ASN A 161 -15.20 18.37 -12.59
CA ASN A 161 -15.72 18.34 -13.95
C ASN A 161 -14.77 17.62 -14.91
N GLY A 162 -14.27 16.45 -14.48
CA GLY A 162 -13.47 15.56 -15.32
C GLY A 162 -11.97 15.85 -15.34
N THR A 163 -11.51 17.02 -14.88
CA THR A 163 -10.07 17.31 -14.73
C THR A 163 -9.79 18.33 -13.64
N THR A 164 -8.71 18.13 -12.89
CA THR A 164 -8.22 19.10 -11.88
C THR A 164 -6.80 18.76 -11.42
N SER A 165 -6.10 19.72 -10.83
CA SER A 165 -4.82 19.48 -10.17
C SER A 165 -5.04 18.92 -8.77
N ILE A 166 -4.22 17.96 -8.36
CA ILE A 166 -4.30 17.42 -6.99
C ILE A 166 -3.55 18.33 -6.02
N SER A 167 -3.99 18.33 -4.75
CA SER A 167 -3.22 18.99 -3.68
C SER A 167 -2.12 18.06 -3.18
N SER A 168 -2.49 16.85 -2.76
CA SER A 168 -1.56 15.83 -2.28
C SER A 168 -2.21 14.45 -2.25
N GLY A 169 -1.39 13.42 -2.26
CA GLY A 169 -1.77 12.04 -1.96
C GLY A 169 -0.82 11.41 -0.95
N ASP A 170 -1.34 10.45 -0.21
CA ASP A 170 -0.60 9.66 0.76
C ASP A 170 -0.89 8.19 0.54
N THR A 171 0.16 7.37 0.53
CA THR A 171 0.05 5.93 0.32
C THR A 171 0.88 5.23 1.38
N ASN A 172 0.19 4.50 2.24
CA ASN A 172 0.77 3.67 3.27
C ASN A 172 0.75 2.21 2.81
N ILE A 173 1.93 1.66 2.60
CA ILE A 173 2.14 0.27 2.22
C ILE A 173 2.69 -0.48 3.42
N VAL A 174 1.78 -1.16 4.11
CA VAL A 174 2.14 -2.14 5.13
C VAL A 174 2.56 -3.41 4.41
N THR A 175 3.82 -3.83 4.56
CA THR A 175 4.24 -5.17 4.14
C THR A 175 3.66 -6.19 5.12
N SER A 176 2.41 -6.59 4.89
CA SER A 176 1.84 -7.71 5.63
C SER A 176 2.58 -8.97 5.20
N VAL A 177 3.36 -9.55 6.11
CA VAL A 177 3.97 -10.87 5.93
C VAL A 177 2.85 -11.90 5.94
N PRO A 178 2.51 -12.55 4.80
CA PRO A 178 1.68 -13.73 4.87
C PRO A 178 2.59 -14.88 5.28
N GLU A 179 2.19 -15.68 6.28
CA GLU A 179 2.40 -17.14 6.25
C GLU A 179 1.71 -17.85 7.45
N PRO A 180 0.36 -18.02 7.43
CA PRO A 180 -0.32 -18.99 8.30
C PRO A 180 0.26 -20.41 8.16
N GLY A 181 0.86 -20.73 6.99
CA GLY A 181 1.48 -22.02 6.68
C GLY A 181 2.82 -22.27 7.36
N THR A 182 3.65 -21.25 7.61
CA THR A 182 4.99 -21.44 8.18
C THR A 182 4.96 -21.64 9.68
N LEU A 183 4.01 -20.99 10.37
CA LEU A 183 3.68 -21.31 11.76
C LEU A 183 3.07 -22.73 11.89
N GLY A 184 2.25 -23.15 10.92
CA GLY A 184 1.70 -24.51 10.87
C GLY A 184 2.75 -25.59 10.61
N LEU A 185 3.66 -25.36 9.66
CA LEU A 185 4.75 -26.28 9.33
C LEU A 185 5.82 -26.34 10.44
N LEU A 186 6.14 -25.20 11.08
CA LEU A 186 6.97 -25.17 12.27
C LEU A 186 6.29 -25.91 13.43
N GLY A 187 5.00 -25.66 13.67
CA GLY A 187 4.23 -26.33 14.72
C GLY A 187 4.17 -27.84 14.54
N THR A 188 3.85 -28.31 13.33
CA THR A 188 3.82 -29.75 13.00
C THR A 188 5.21 -30.38 12.99
N GLY A 189 6.23 -29.66 12.51
CA GLY A 189 7.63 -30.10 12.56
C GLY A 189 8.14 -30.29 13.98
N LEU A 190 7.80 -29.39 14.90
CA LEU A 190 8.15 -29.48 16.32
C LEU A 190 7.44 -30.66 17.02
N VAL A 191 6.17 -30.90 16.69
CA VAL A 191 5.43 -32.08 17.18
C VAL A 191 6.05 -33.37 16.64
N GLY A 192 6.46 -33.39 15.36
CA GLY A 192 7.17 -34.51 14.73
C GLY A 192 8.51 -34.83 15.43
N ILE A 193 9.32 -33.80 15.72
CA ILE A 193 10.60 -33.96 16.43
C ILE A 193 10.37 -34.43 17.88
N ALA A 194 9.40 -33.86 18.59
CA ALA A 194 9.05 -34.28 19.95
C ALA A 194 8.59 -35.75 19.98
N GLY A 195 7.80 -36.18 19.00
CA GLY A 195 7.38 -37.58 18.84
C GLY A 195 8.56 -38.53 18.58
N ALA A 196 9.50 -38.13 17.70
CA ALA A 196 10.70 -38.91 17.41
C ALA A 196 11.62 -39.05 18.63
N MET A 197 11.81 -37.97 19.40
CA MET A 197 12.58 -38.00 20.65
C MET A 197 11.91 -38.88 21.71
N HIS A 198 10.58 -38.83 21.85
CA HIS A 198 9.88 -39.68 22.82
C HIS A 198 10.06 -41.17 22.51
N ARG A 199 10.06 -41.55 21.22
CA ARG A 199 10.30 -42.92 20.79
C ARG A 199 11.72 -43.40 21.12
N LYS A 200 12.73 -42.52 21.02
CA LYS A 200 14.13 -42.85 21.35
C LYS A 200 14.42 -42.99 22.85
N PHE A 201 13.69 -42.29 23.73
CA PHE A 201 13.90 -42.38 25.19
C PHE A 201 13.11 -43.51 25.87
N LYS A 202 12.27 -44.24 25.13
CA LYS A 202 11.52 -45.42 25.61
C LYS A 202 12.11 -46.75 25.11
N SER A 203 13.14 -46.70 24.26
CA SER A 203 13.99 -47.83 23.88
C SER A 203 15.31 -47.74 24.63
#